data_AF-A0A0F9DAI2-F1
#
_entry.id   AF-A0A0F9DAI2-F1
#
_cell.length_a   1.000
_cell.length_b   1.000
_cell.length_c   1.000
_cell.angle_alpha   90.00
_cell.angle_beta   90.00
_cell.angle_gamma   90.00
#
_symmetry.space_group_name_H-M   'P 1'
#
loop_
_entity.id
_entity.type
_entity.pdbx_description
1 polymer ?
#
loop_
_entity_poly.entity_id
_entity_poly.type
_entity_poly.pdbx_seq_one_letter_code
_entity_poly.pdbx_strand_id
1 'polypeptide(L)'
;TSDNIVLHQSFLVEFPDESNIPQFEKEFGLWVINTTYDFVTINDGLTYYNKYGRTNKLEIIFNIKADGSWYNEAYIYSTSTSEVQKLSFDVSQYMRNNALDSFEDFEIEYVVSGHSTDLLVNEITLENNYQILEFYRIIDLNSGQVSAWTKFDSSEIATLNELGSLSEKFTIEYKVIEPSGNEAILSTYNGGFNYIQHSTETQLTLTDNDIDLNSVISTERTISFTADFGGTALLDVLINGFLYGTQAVNVGGNDYEVSFGNTNDYYTLLGYSDSLMSASIYSNINPLSKISWQIQDSNYFGAVKHVLVENDITIINPLTYNATVEMDFANLYNRGLILPKFARIKEVYYYNTTNLNKTSIPFGGYVVNNTGHVSWPSESKIHYYYTNRFDEVKDGIIYFDYYASDFSSQLGLSNADGFKIDFIMPSVYWDHTTIEKLIISFNDFLGNAFTKTFWDLDLREYFMDSVKSNYEQDIFGIGKVMVIPLYIPMKELL
;
A
#
# COMPACT_ATOMS: atom_id res chain seq x y z
N THR A 1 -8.06 -56.04 52.39
CA THR A 1 -8.91 -55.31 51.43
C THR A 1 -9.12 -53.95 52.03
N SER A 2 -8.39 -52.93 51.56
CA SER A 2 -8.49 -51.57 52.09
C SER A 2 -9.85 -51.00 51.68
N ASP A 3 -10.69 -50.72 52.68
CA ASP A 3 -12.01 -50.12 52.53
C ASP A 3 -11.86 -48.69 51.98
N ASN A 4 -11.98 -48.54 50.66
CA ASN A 4 -12.04 -47.23 50.03
C ASN A 4 -13.46 -46.67 50.23
N ILE A 5 -13.57 -45.53 50.92
CA ILE A 5 -14.85 -44.84 51.10
C ILE A 5 -15.07 -43.94 49.87
N VAL A 6 -15.96 -44.36 48.98
CA VAL A 6 -16.37 -43.58 47.81
C VAL A 6 -17.62 -42.79 48.17
N LEU A 7 -17.45 -41.50 48.43
CA LEU A 7 -18.54 -40.55 48.61
C LEU A 7 -18.17 -39.32 47.80
N HIS A 8 -18.73 -39.20 46.60
CA HIS A 8 -18.43 -38.11 45.68
C HIS A 8 -19.67 -37.61 44.96
N GLN A 9 -19.60 -36.36 44.52
CA GLN A 9 -20.52 -35.74 43.59
C GLN A 9 -19.68 -34.99 42.54
N SER A 10 -20.11 -35.00 41.29
CA SER A 10 -19.55 -34.09 40.30
C SER A 10 -20.62 -33.47 39.43
N PHE A 11 -20.30 -32.30 38.89
CA PHE A 11 -21.07 -31.66 37.85
C PHE A 11 -20.12 -31.02 36.85
N LEU A 12 -20.58 -30.97 35.61
CA LEU A 12 -19.88 -30.39 34.49
C LEU A 12 -20.53 -29.06 34.13
N VAL A 13 -19.71 -28.06 33.86
CA VAL A 13 -20.15 -26.82 33.25
C VAL A 13 -19.51 -26.72 31.87
N GLU A 14 -20.34 -26.78 30.84
CA GLU A 14 -19.95 -26.61 29.44
C GLU A 14 -20.04 -25.13 29.07
N PHE A 15 -19.10 -24.66 28.26
CA PHE A 15 -19.19 -23.32 27.71
C PHE A 15 -20.37 -23.25 26.72
N PRO A 16 -21.24 -22.23 26.82
CA PRO A 16 -22.54 -22.27 26.17
C PRO A 16 -22.52 -22.03 24.64
N ASP A 17 -21.37 -21.78 24.00
CA ASP A 17 -21.38 -21.21 22.64
C ASP A 17 -20.12 -21.47 21.77
N GLU A 18 -19.90 -22.74 21.38
CA GLU A 18 -18.83 -23.17 20.44
C GLU A 18 -18.83 -22.38 19.11
N SER A 19 -20.00 -21.86 18.70
CA SER A 19 -20.24 -21.14 17.43
C SER A 19 -19.92 -19.65 17.44
N ASN A 20 -19.71 -19.03 18.61
CA ASN A 20 -19.62 -17.57 18.72
C ASN A 20 -18.21 -17.01 18.90
N ILE A 21 -17.18 -17.86 19.02
CA ILE A 21 -15.79 -17.40 19.00
C ILE A 21 -15.38 -17.18 17.53
N PRO A 22 -15.06 -15.96 17.09
CA PRO A 22 -14.59 -15.70 15.73
C PRO A 22 -13.28 -16.46 15.43
N GLN A 23 -13.10 -16.93 14.19
CA GLN A 23 -11.90 -17.69 13.77
C GLN A 23 -10.59 -17.00 14.19
N PHE A 24 -10.55 -15.67 14.09
CA PHE A 24 -9.40 -14.88 14.52
C PHE A 24 -9.10 -15.00 16.03
N GLU A 25 -10.13 -14.98 16.88
CA GLU A 25 -9.91 -15.12 18.33
C GLU A 25 -9.57 -16.56 18.73
N LYS A 26 -9.98 -17.55 17.93
CA LYS A 26 -9.55 -18.95 18.11
C LYS A 26 -8.04 -19.10 17.92
N GLU A 27 -7.49 -18.43 16.91
CA GLU A 27 -6.07 -18.52 16.52
C GLU A 27 -5.14 -17.62 17.35
N PHE A 28 -5.62 -16.45 17.76
CA PHE A 28 -4.76 -15.41 18.33
C PHE A 28 -5.19 -14.90 19.74
N GLY A 29 -6.33 -15.36 20.26
CA GLY A 29 -6.89 -14.89 21.52
C GLY A 29 -6.01 -15.14 22.74
N LEU A 30 -6.01 -14.20 23.68
CA LEU A 30 -5.35 -14.32 24.99
C LEU A 30 -6.35 -14.77 26.05
N TRP A 31 -6.88 -15.98 25.87
CA TRP A 31 -7.89 -16.59 26.71
C TRP A 31 -7.39 -16.97 28.10
N VAL A 32 -8.18 -16.58 29.11
CA VAL A 32 -8.07 -17.02 30.50
C VAL A 32 -9.45 -17.44 30.97
N ILE A 33 -9.55 -18.63 31.55
CA ILE A 33 -10.77 -19.10 32.20
C ILE A 33 -10.64 -18.81 33.68
N ASN A 34 -11.62 -18.11 34.25
CA ASN A 34 -11.70 -17.88 35.68
C ASN A 34 -12.90 -18.60 36.27
N THR A 35 -12.73 -19.12 37.49
CA THR A 35 -13.84 -19.56 38.32
C THR A 35 -13.68 -19.07 39.75
N THR A 36 -14.77 -18.57 40.32
CA THR A 36 -14.84 -18.16 41.72
C THR A 36 -15.71 -19.15 42.48
N TYR A 37 -15.19 -19.72 43.56
CA TYR A 37 -15.91 -20.71 44.37
C TYR A 37 -15.71 -20.50 45.87
N ASP A 38 -16.64 -21.05 46.64
CA ASP A 38 -16.59 -21.20 48.08
C ASP A 38 -16.70 -22.70 48.41
N PHE A 39 -15.64 -23.24 49.01
CA PHE A 39 -15.56 -24.64 49.39
C PHE A 39 -15.47 -24.76 50.92
N VAL A 40 -16.37 -25.55 51.49
CA VAL A 40 -16.41 -25.85 52.92
C VAL A 40 -16.28 -27.35 53.13
N THR A 41 -15.33 -27.73 53.97
CA THR A 41 -15.12 -29.13 54.37
C THR A 41 -14.72 -29.26 55.84
N ILE A 42 -14.93 -30.45 56.40
CA ILE A 42 -14.46 -30.82 57.74
C ILE A 42 -13.38 -31.89 57.66
N ASN A 43 -12.49 -31.93 58.66
CA ASN A 43 -11.58 -33.05 58.84
C ASN A 43 -12.20 -34.07 59.81
N ASP A 44 -12.66 -35.19 59.26
CA ASP A 44 -13.25 -36.33 59.95
C ASP A 44 -12.26 -37.50 60.14
N GLY A 45 -11.00 -37.34 59.71
CA GLY A 45 -9.97 -38.37 59.81
C GLY A 45 -10.09 -39.52 58.82
N LEU A 46 -11.02 -39.44 57.87
CA LEU A 46 -11.24 -40.46 56.83
C LEU A 46 -10.63 -40.04 55.49
N THR A 47 -10.13 -41.02 54.74
CA THR A 47 -9.65 -40.81 53.36
C THR A 47 -10.74 -41.21 52.39
N TYR A 48 -11.19 -40.24 51.59
CA TYR A 48 -12.17 -40.44 50.53
C TYR A 48 -11.46 -40.55 49.20
N TYR A 49 -12.03 -41.35 48.30
CA TYR A 49 -11.55 -41.45 46.92
C TYR A 49 -12.63 -40.95 45.97
N ASN A 50 -12.26 -40.08 45.04
CA ASN A 50 -13.14 -39.63 43.97
C ASN A 50 -13.20 -40.69 42.83
N LYS A 51 -14.04 -40.43 41.81
CA LYS A 51 -14.20 -41.35 40.66
C LYS A 51 -12.91 -41.61 39.87
N TYR A 52 -11.91 -40.74 40.00
CA TYR A 52 -10.58 -40.85 39.39
C TYR A 52 -9.56 -41.57 40.29
N GLY A 53 -9.97 -42.03 41.48
CA GLY A 53 -9.08 -42.68 42.45
C GLY A 53 -8.15 -41.70 43.18
N ARG A 54 -8.40 -40.39 43.10
CA ARG A 54 -7.65 -39.35 43.80
C ARG A 54 -8.30 -39.02 45.14
N THR A 55 -7.52 -38.51 46.09
CA THR A 55 -7.93 -38.38 47.50
C THR A 55 -8.29 -36.96 47.93
N ASN A 56 -8.23 -35.97 47.03
CA ASN A 56 -8.58 -34.60 47.36
C ASN A 56 -10.09 -34.44 47.49
N LYS A 57 -10.52 -33.69 48.51
CA LYS A 57 -11.95 -33.44 48.77
C LYS A 57 -12.59 -32.50 47.75
N LEU A 58 -11.82 -31.65 47.09
CA LEU A 58 -12.23 -30.89 45.92
C LEU A 58 -11.18 -31.02 44.82
N GLU A 59 -11.63 -31.32 43.60
CA GLU A 59 -10.86 -31.13 42.37
C GLU A 59 -11.67 -30.30 41.38
N ILE A 60 -11.00 -29.33 40.76
CA ILE A 60 -11.54 -28.52 39.66
C ILE A 60 -10.70 -28.86 38.44
N ILE A 61 -11.32 -29.47 37.44
CA ILE A 61 -10.66 -30.03 36.27
C ILE A 61 -11.11 -29.23 35.06
N PHE A 62 -10.15 -28.59 34.40
CA PHE A 62 -10.36 -27.84 33.17
C PHE A 62 -10.03 -28.76 31.99
N ASN A 63 -10.98 -28.91 31.08
CA ASN A 63 -10.77 -29.54 29.78
C ASN A 63 -10.98 -28.48 28.70
N ILE A 64 -10.18 -28.54 27.64
CA ILE A 64 -10.30 -27.61 26.52
C ILE A 64 -10.42 -28.37 25.21
N LYS A 65 -11.09 -27.78 24.24
CA LYS A 65 -11.11 -28.24 22.86
C LYS A 65 -10.21 -27.33 22.02
N ALA A 66 -9.27 -27.93 21.31
CA ALA A 66 -8.38 -27.23 20.41
C ALA A 66 -8.07 -28.10 19.19
N ASP A 67 -7.91 -27.47 18.03
CA ASP A 67 -7.61 -28.16 16.75
C ASP A 67 -8.52 -29.37 16.48
N GLY A 68 -9.83 -29.20 16.75
CA GLY A 68 -10.85 -30.25 16.61
C GLY A 68 -10.82 -31.38 17.65
N SER A 69 -9.93 -31.34 18.65
CA SER A 69 -9.72 -32.41 19.64
C SER A 69 -9.89 -31.94 21.08
N TRP A 70 -10.46 -32.80 21.94
CA TRP A 70 -10.58 -32.55 23.37
C TRP A 70 -9.30 -32.94 24.12
N TYR A 71 -8.75 -31.98 24.87
CA TYR A 71 -7.64 -32.13 25.80
C TYR A 71 -8.20 -32.17 27.23
N ASN A 72 -8.44 -33.39 27.70
CA ASN A 72 -8.93 -33.63 29.05
C ASN A 72 -7.81 -33.45 30.07
N GLU A 73 -8.17 -32.98 31.27
CA GLU A 73 -7.25 -32.71 32.37
C GLU A 73 -6.15 -31.70 31.99
N ALA A 74 -6.47 -30.73 31.14
CA ALA A 74 -5.55 -29.68 30.70
C ALA A 74 -4.99 -28.89 31.90
N TYR A 75 -5.82 -28.67 32.91
CA TYR A 75 -5.39 -28.18 34.22
C TYR A 75 -6.24 -28.79 35.34
N ILE A 76 -5.60 -29.21 36.43
CA ILE A 76 -6.28 -29.72 37.62
C ILE A 76 -5.83 -28.90 38.82
N TYR A 77 -6.80 -28.30 39.50
CA TYR A 77 -6.62 -27.76 40.84
C TYR A 77 -7.20 -28.73 41.87
N SER A 78 -6.56 -28.85 43.03
CA SER A 78 -7.04 -29.75 44.07
C SER A 78 -6.76 -29.21 45.47
N THR A 79 -7.74 -29.37 46.36
CA THR A 79 -7.64 -28.96 47.77
C THR A 79 -8.40 -29.93 48.67
N SER A 80 -8.06 -29.93 49.95
CA SER A 80 -8.83 -30.60 51.01
C SER A 80 -9.08 -29.68 52.21
N THR A 81 -8.93 -28.37 52.01
CA THR A 81 -9.11 -27.33 53.02
C THR A 81 -10.21 -26.36 52.59
N SER A 82 -11.00 -25.90 53.55
CA SER A 82 -12.03 -24.90 53.27
C SER A 82 -11.40 -23.58 52.81
N GLU A 83 -11.91 -23.00 51.74
CA GLU A 83 -11.36 -21.81 51.11
C GLU A 83 -12.39 -21.09 50.24
N VAL A 84 -12.18 -19.78 50.06
CA VAL A 84 -12.90 -18.96 49.09
C VAL A 84 -11.86 -18.38 48.16
N GLN A 85 -11.94 -18.70 46.88
CA GLN A 85 -10.87 -18.39 45.94
C GLN A 85 -11.40 -18.09 44.53
N LYS A 86 -10.67 -17.21 43.84
CA LYS A 86 -10.70 -17.08 42.38
C LYS A 86 -9.55 -17.90 41.82
N LEU A 87 -9.88 -18.91 41.02
CA LEU A 87 -8.93 -19.73 40.29
C LEU A 87 -8.90 -19.29 38.83
N SER A 88 -7.69 -19.14 38.28
CA SER A 88 -7.46 -18.71 36.90
C SER A 88 -6.66 -19.79 36.17
N PHE A 89 -7.09 -20.12 34.96
CA PHE A 89 -6.39 -21.00 34.04
C PHE A 89 -6.02 -20.22 32.78
N ASP A 90 -4.72 -20.03 32.55
CA ASP A 90 -4.18 -19.39 31.34
C ASP A 90 -4.18 -20.41 30.18
N VAL A 91 -5.29 -20.43 29.44
CA VAL A 91 -5.48 -21.30 28.27
C VAL A 91 -4.44 -20.98 27.21
N SER A 92 -4.09 -19.70 27.04
CA SER A 92 -3.13 -19.26 26.02
C SER A 92 -1.73 -19.80 26.30
N GLN A 93 -1.31 -19.80 27.56
CA GLN A 93 -0.06 -20.42 27.97
C GLN A 93 -0.09 -21.93 27.74
N TYR A 94 -1.21 -22.60 28.04
CA TYR A 94 -1.37 -24.02 27.76
C TYR A 94 -1.25 -24.34 26.26
N MET A 95 -1.94 -23.58 25.39
CA MET A 95 -1.87 -23.73 23.93
C MET A 95 -0.43 -23.59 23.41
N ARG A 96 0.30 -22.57 23.85
CA ARG A 96 1.72 -22.37 23.48
C ARG A 96 2.61 -23.52 23.93
N ASN A 97 2.45 -23.99 25.16
CA ASN A 97 3.27 -25.07 25.71
C ASN A 97 3.05 -26.40 24.98
N ASN A 98 1.87 -26.59 24.39
CA ASN A 98 1.50 -27.81 23.68
C ASN A 98 1.51 -27.66 22.15
N ALA A 99 1.94 -26.51 21.62
CA ALA A 99 1.97 -26.19 20.19
C ALA A 99 0.62 -26.42 19.48
N LEU A 100 -0.44 -25.87 20.06
CA LEU A 100 -1.81 -25.93 19.55
C LEU A 100 -2.16 -24.61 18.86
N ASP A 101 -2.93 -24.68 17.76
CA ASP A 101 -3.12 -23.55 16.84
C ASP A 101 -4.45 -22.81 17.03
N SER A 102 -5.52 -23.50 17.42
CA SER A 102 -6.87 -22.92 17.49
C SER A 102 -7.65 -23.39 18.72
N PHE A 103 -7.99 -22.46 19.63
CA PHE A 103 -8.87 -22.71 20.76
C PHE A 103 -10.34 -22.67 20.33
N GLU A 104 -11.12 -23.69 20.70
CA GLU A 104 -12.49 -23.86 20.21
C GLU A 104 -13.53 -23.84 21.32
N ASP A 105 -13.25 -24.49 22.45
CA ASP A 105 -14.24 -24.71 23.51
C ASP A 105 -13.59 -25.06 24.86
N PHE A 106 -14.35 -25.03 25.95
CA PHE A 106 -13.92 -25.55 27.24
C PHE A 106 -15.07 -26.12 28.08
N GLU A 107 -14.71 -27.00 29.00
CA GLU A 107 -15.60 -27.47 30.05
C GLU A 107 -14.83 -27.52 31.38
N ILE A 108 -15.55 -27.31 32.49
CA ILE A 108 -15.00 -27.41 33.83
C ILE A 108 -15.77 -28.47 34.59
N GLU A 109 -15.10 -29.52 35.05
CA GLU A 109 -15.66 -30.49 35.97
C GLU A 109 -15.27 -30.16 37.40
N TYR A 110 -16.27 -30.02 38.26
CA TYR A 110 -16.08 -29.91 39.70
C TYR A 110 -16.36 -31.26 40.34
N VAL A 111 -15.37 -31.80 41.06
CA VAL A 111 -15.47 -33.08 41.75
C VAL A 111 -15.31 -32.83 43.24
N VAL A 112 -16.37 -33.09 44.00
CA VAL A 112 -16.37 -32.98 45.45
C VAL A 112 -16.44 -34.37 46.06
N SER A 113 -15.65 -34.63 47.09
CA SER A 113 -15.65 -35.89 47.83
C SER A 113 -15.51 -35.68 49.33
N GLY A 114 -16.16 -36.53 50.12
CA GLY A 114 -16.12 -36.47 51.58
C GLY A 114 -17.47 -36.23 52.24
N HIS A 115 -17.50 -36.39 53.56
CA HIS A 115 -18.66 -36.09 54.38
C HIS A 115 -18.71 -34.60 54.74
N SER A 116 -19.92 -34.03 54.78
CA SER A 116 -20.16 -32.62 55.11
C SER A 116 -19.27 -31.65 54.31
N THR A 117 -19.22 -31.88 53.00
CA THR A 117 -18.54 -31.02 52.02
C THR A 117 -19.56 -30.27 51.19
N ASP A 118 -19.44 -28.96 51.15
CA ASP A 118 -20.28 -28.08 50.34
C ASP A 118 -19.40 -27.27 49.39
N LEU A 119 -19.81 -27.18 48.13
CA LEU A 119 -19.18 -26.35 47.12
C LEU A 119 -20.24 -25.43 46.50
N LEU A 120 -19.98 -24.13 46.55
CA LEU A 120 -20.74 -23.13 45.83
C LEU A 120 -19.85 -22.51 44.74
N VAL A 121 -20.21 -22.71 43.48
CA VAL A 121 -19.59 -22.01 42.35
C VAL A 121 -20.36 -20.73 42.10
N ASN A 122 -19.70 -19.59 42.30
CA ASN A 122 -20.33 -18.28 42.21
C ASN A 122 -20.34 -17.77 40.77
N GLU A 123 -19.23 -17.93 40.05
CA GLU A 123 -19.04 -17.36 38.73
C GLU A 123 -18.00 -18.17 37.94
N ILE A 124 -18.24 -18.29 36.63
CA ILE A 124 -17.28 -18.77 35.64
C ILE A 124 -17.23 -17.74 34.53
N THR A 125 -16.05 -17.22 34.21
CA THR A 125 -15.85 -16.29 33.10
C THR A 125 -14.80 -16.82 32.14
N LEU A 126 -15.06 -16.65 30.85
CA LEU A 126 -14.03 -16.70 29.82
C LEU A 126 -13.66 -15.26 29.51
N GLU A 127 -12.44 -14.88 29.88
CA GLU A 127 -11.91 -13.55 29.62
C GLU A 127 -10.92 -13.63 28.47
N ASN A 128 -11.10 -12.78 27.47
CA ASN A 128 -10.06 -12.52 26.48
C ASN A 128 -9.25 -11.33 26.95
N ASN A 129 -8.04 -11.56 27.45
CA ASN A 129 -7.14 -10.50 27.90
C ASN A 129 -6.44 -9.81 26.71
N TYR A 130 -7.20 -9.50 25.66
CA TYR A 130 -6.67 -8.93 24.43
C TYR A 130 -6.10 -7.53 24.68
N GLN A 131 -4.83 -7.39 24.31
CA GLN A 131 -4.22 -6.10 24.03
C GLN A 131 -4.59 -5.68 22.61
N ILE A 132 -4.68 -4.37 22.36
CA ILE A 132 -4.83 -3.79 21.03
C ILE A 132 -3.80 -4.46 20.10
N LEU A 133 -4.25 -5.05 19.00
CA LEU A 133 -3.34 -5.66 18.04
C LEU A 133 -2.94 -4.63 17.01
N GLU A 134 -1.65 -4.38 16.98
CA GLU A 134 -1.02 -3.42 16.12
C GLU A 134 -0.31 -4.20 15.01
N PHE A 135 -0.40 -3.71 13.79
CA PHE A 135 0.27 -4.26 12.63
C PHE A 135 0.85 -3.13 11.81
N TYR A 136 1.96 -3.40 11.13
CA TYR A 136 2.50 -2.48 10.13
C TYR A 136 2.73 -3.23 8.82
N ARG A 137 2.72 -2.49 7.72
CA ARG A 137 3.27 -2.95 6.45
C ARG A 137 4.03 -1.82 5.79
N ILE A 138 5.03 -2.19 5.02
CA ILE A 138 5.91 -1.27 4.31
C ILE A 138 5.47 -1.27 2.86
N ILE A 139 5.18 -0.08 2.33
CA ILE A 139 5.02 0.16 0.91
C ILE A 139 6.33 0.73 0.42
N ASP A 140 7.08 -0.03 -0.36
CA ASP A 140 8.24 0.50 -1.06
C ASP A 140 7.76 1.37 -2.22
N LEU A 141 8.06 2.66 -2.15
CA LEU A 141 7.60 3.64 -3.14
C LEU A 141 8.49 3.69 -4.38
N ASN A 142 9.67 3.08 -4.32
CA ASN A 142 10.54 2.93 -5.49
C ASN A 142 10.00 1.82 -6.40
N SER A 143 9.73 0.64 -5.84
CA SER A 143 9.24 -0.53 -6.59
C SER A 143 7.71 -0.65 -6.65
N GLY A 144 6.96 0.13 -5.87
CA GLY A 144 5.51 0.05 -5.72
C GLY A 144 5.02 -1.22 -5.00
N GLN A 145 5.94 -1.94 -4.35
CA GLN A 145 5.68 -3.19 -3.64
C GLN A 145 5.08 -2.93 -2.26
N VAL A 146 4.16 -3.80 -1.83
CA VAL A 146 3.48 -3.70 -0.52
C VAL A 146 3.77 -4.98 0.27
N SER A 147 4.37 -4.86 1.44
CA SER A 147 4.64 -6.01 2.31
C SER A 147 3.34 -6.60 2.88
N ALA A 148 3.40 -7.84 3.36
CA ALA A 148 2.35 -8.37 4.21
C ALA A 148 2.25 -7.57 5.52
N TRP A 149 1.07 -7.58 6.13
CA TRP A 149 0.88 -7.07 7.48
C TRP A 149 1.72 -7.89 8.45
N THR A 150 2.62 -7.21 9.15
CA THR A 150 3.49 -7.78 10.17
C THR A 150 3.00 -7.30 11.53
N LYS A 151 2.90 -8.21 12.50
CA LYS A 151 2.51 -7.84 13.86
C LYS A 151 3.52 -6.82 14.41
N PHE A 152 3.00 -5.72 14.91
CA PHE A 152 3.74 -4.62 15.50
C PHE A 152 3.53 -4.66 17.01
N ASP A 153 4.59 -4.47 17.78
CA ASP A 153 4.47 -4.12 19.20
C ASP A 153 5.05 -2.72 19.35
N SER A 154 4.18 -1.70 19.36
CA SER A 154 4.63 -0.31 19.41
C SER A 154 5.42 0.02 20.67
N SER A 155 5.32 -0.81 21.71
CA SER A 155 6.02 -0.63 22.97
C SER A 155 7.48 -1.11 22.93
N GLU A 156 7.82 -1.97 21.96
CA GLU A 156 9.18 -2.53 21.80
C GLU A 156 10.01 -1.80 20.74
N ILE A 157 9.39 -0.95 19.91
CA ILE A 157 10.06 -0.23 18.82
C ILE A 157 10.28 1.25 19.21
N ALA A 158 11.53 1.61 19.45
CA ALA A 158 11.94 3.00 19.74
C ALA A 158 12.55 3.69 18.51
N THR A 159 13.02 2.95 17.51
CA THR A 159 13.70 3.51 16.33
C THR A 159 13.31 2.80 15.03
N LEU A 160 13.32 3.54 13.92
CA LEU A 160 12.99 3.03 12.58
C LEU A 160 13.87 1.84 12.12
N ASN A 161 15.11 1.75 12.62
CA ASN A 161 16.04 0.68 12.25
C ASN A 161 15.64 -0.69 12.82
N GLU A 162 14.76 -0.72 13.82
CA GLU A 162 14.24 -1.96 14.42
C GLU A 162 13.16 -2.63 13.55
N LEU A 163 12.67 -1.95 12.51
CA LEU A 163 11.77 -2.51 11.49
C LEU A 163 12.50 -3.33 10.41
N GLY A 164 13.82 -3.48 10.53
CA GLY A 164 14.67 -4.20 9.58
C GLY A 164 15.16 -3.34 8.41
N SER A 165 15.56 -3.98 7.30
CA SER A 165 16.02 -3.28 6.11
C SER A 165 14.85 -2.63 5.37
N LEU A 166 14.78 -1.30 5.45
CA LEU A 166 13.80 -0.48 4.75
C LEU A 166 14.34 -0.02 3.39
N SER A 167 13.46 0.15 2.40
CA SER A 167 13.85 0.73 1.11
C SER A 167 14.18 2.23 1.26
N GLU A 168 14.84 2.82 0.26
CA GLU A 168 15.21 4.25 0.32
C GLU A 168 14.00 5.20 0.38
N LYS A 169 12.87 4.82 -0.26
CA LYS A 169 11.59 5.53 -0.17
C LYS A 169 10.48 4.55 0.20
N PHE A 170 9.80 4.78 1.31
CA PHE A 170 8.70 3.93 1.74
C PHE A 170 7.60 4.69 2.49
N THR A 171 6.39 4.14 2.47
CA THR A 171 5.29 4.48 3.38
C THR A 171 5.12 3.34 4.37
N ILE A 172 4.93 3.66 5.65
CA ILE A 172 4.45 2.68 6.63
C ILE A 172 2.95 2.84 6.73
N GLU A 173 2.22 1.78 6.45
CA GLU A 173 0.83 1.70 6.85
C GLU A 173 0.72 0.96 8.17
N TYR A 174 -0.12 1.50 9.02
CA TYR A 174 -0.33 1.06 10.36
C TYR A 174 -1.78 0.62 10.51
N LYS A 175 -2.00 -0.62 10.96
CA LYS A 175 -3.32 -1.18 11.18
C LYS A 175 -3.48 -1.49 12.65
N VAL A 176 -4.54 -0.96 13.24
CA VAL A 176 -5.00 -1.33 14.57
C VAL A 176 -6.27 -2.15 14.43
N ILE A 177 -6.30 -3.31 15.08
CA ILE A 177 -7.51 -4.12 15.21
C ILE A 177 -7.96 -4.00 16.67
N GLU A 178 -9.14 -3.42 16.88
CA GLU A 178 -9.73 -3.36 18.22
C GLU A 178 -10.41 -4.69 18.61
N PRO A 179 -10.66 -4.94 19.91
CA PRO A 179 -11.16 -6.23 20.40
C PRO A 179 -12.51 -6.69 19.83
N SER A 180 -13.27 -5.80 19.19
CA SER A 180 -14.54 -6.07 18.51
C SER A 180 -14.38 -6.47 17.03
N GLY A 181 -13.12 -6.55 16.54
CA GLY A 181 -12.80 -6.89 15.16
C GLY A 181 -12.88 -5.72 14.17
N ASN A 182 -13.13 -4.49 14.65
CA ASN A 182 -13.09 -3.32 13.77
C ASN A 182 -11.63 -2.95 13.46
N GLU A 183 -11.38 -2.64 12.18
CA GLU A 183 -10.06 -2.27 11.69
C GLU A 183 -9.97 -0.76 11.45
N ALA A 184 -8.89 -0.15 11.92
CA ALA A 184 -8.50 1.22 11.57
C ALA A 184 -7.11 1.20 10.93
N ILE A 185 -7.00 1.70 9.70
CA ILE A 185 -5.73 1.80 8.97
C ILE A 185 -5.34 3.28 8.86
N LEU A 186 -4.14 3.61 9.33
CA LEU A 186 -3.52 4.93 9.25
C LEU A 186 -2.18 4.82 8.52
N SER A 187 -1.95 5.66 7.51
CA SER A 187 -0.72 5.62 6.71
C SER A 187 0.17 6.82 7.07
N THR A 188 1.46 6.58 7.34
CA THR A 188 2.46 7.64 7.61
C THR A 188 3.61 7.55 6.61
N TYR A 189 3.89 8.67 5.94
CA TYR A 189 4.93 8.81 4.92
C TYR A 189 6.28 9.20 5.53
N ASN A 190 7.35 8.48 5.18
CA ASN A 190 8.71 8.88 5.57
C ASN A 190 9.31 9.81 4.49
N GLY A 191 9.13 11.12 4.65
CA GLY A 191 9.67 12.13 3.72
C GLY A 191 11.15 12.48 3.91
N GLY A 192 11.93 11.66 4.64
CA GLY A 192 13.13 12.14 5.34
C GLY A 192 14.52 11.79 4.80
N PHE A 193 14.69 10.89 3.83
CA PHE A 193 16.06 10.48 3.42
C PHE A 193 16.31 10.59 1.91
N ASN A 194 17.17 11.57 1.59
CA ASN A 194 17.79 11.85 0.30
C ASN A 194 19.15 11.12 0.25
N TYR A 195 19.30 10.03 -0.52
CA TYR A 195 20.63 9.72 -1.07
C TYR A 195 20.53 9.29 -2.53
N ILE A 196 21.56 9.77 -3.23
CA ILE A 196 21.74 9.93 -4.66
C ILE A 196 22.39 8.66 -5.24
N GLN A 197 21.98 8.23 -6.43
CA GLN A 197 22.83 7.38 -7.28
C GLN A 197 22.91 7.84 -8.74
N HIS A 198 24.13 8.28 -9.06
CA HIS A 198 24.84 8.24 -10.34
C HIS A 198 24.35 9.12 -11.51
N SER A 199 24.76 10.39 -11.49
CA SER A 199 25.21 11.09 -12.71
C SER A 199 26.75 11.21 -12.65
N THR A 200 27.44 11.45 -13.77
CA THR A 200 28.85 11.86 -13.73
C THR A 200 28.87 13.28 -13.17
N GLU A 201 28.85 13.41 -11.85
CA GLU A 201 28.82 14.70 -11.18
C GLU A 201 30.14 15.43 -11.45
N THR A 202 30.06 16.48 -12.26
CA THR A 202 31.08 17.51 -12.30
C THR A 202 30.73 18.51 -11.22
N GLN A 203 31.67 18.78 -10.31
CA GLN A 203 31.47 19.76 -9.27
C GLN A 203 31.45 21.15 -9.90
N LEU A 204 30.26 21.73 -10.04
CA LEU A 204 30.09 23.11 -10.47
C LEU A 204 30.43 24.01 -9.28
N THR A 205 31.35 24.95 -9.48
CA THR A 205 31.57 26.03 -8.50
C THR A 205 30.58 27.13 -8.82
N LEU A 206 29.50 27.19 -8.05
CA LEU A 206 28.54 28.30 -8.15
C LEU A 206 29.20 29.56 -7.57
N THR A 207 28.96 30.70 -8.20
CA THR A 207 29.38 32.01 -7.65
C THR A 207 28.61 32.38 -6.38
N ASP A 208 27.42 31.80 -6.21
CA ASP A 208 26.60 31.89 -5.00
C ASP A 208 25.93 30.53 -4.76
N ASN A 209 26.06 29.98 -3.55
CA ASN A 209 25.48 28.69 -3.18
C ASN A 209 24.11 28.83 -2.51
N ASP A 210 23.67 30.05 -2.20
CA ASP A 210 22.37 30.33 -1.58
C ASP A 210 21.43 30.95 -2.62
N ILE A 211 20.64 30.10 -3.27
CA ILE A 211 19.56 30.58 -4.15
C ILE A 211 18.31 30.74 -3.29
N ASP A 212 18.06 31.96 -2.82
CA ASP A 212 16.80 32.29 -2.16
C ASP A 212 15.68 32.44 -3.21
N LEU A 213 15.08 31.31 -3.57
CA LEU A 213 13.89 31.30 -4.43
C LEU A 213 12.70 32.01 -3.75
N ASN A 214 12.70 32.19 -2.43
CA ASN A 214 11.63 32.84 -1.67
C ASN A 214 11.77 34.36 -1.54
N SER A 215 12.87 34.92 -2.05
CA SER A 215 13.19 36.33 -1.92
C SER A 215 12.25 37.22 -2.76
N VAL A 216 11.56 38.16 -2.10
CA VAL A 216 10.64 39.13 -2.74
C VAL A 216 11.39 40.33 -3.34
N ILE A 217 12.62 40.13 -3.81
CA ILE A 217 13.44 41.21 -4.39
C ILE A 217 12.94 41.52 -5.79
N SER A 218 12.92 42.81 -6.15
CA SER A 218 12.45 43.32 -7.45
C SER A 218 13.37 43.00 -8.64
N THR A 219 14.33 42.09 -8.47
CA THR A 219 15.39 41.78 -9.44
C THR A 219 15.22 40.37 -9.94
N GLU A 220 15.54 40.17 -11.23
CA GLU A 220 15.62 38.86 -11.88
C GLU A 220 16.43 37.89 -11.00
N ARG A 221 15.81 36.79 -10.56
CA ARG A 221 16.51 35.76 -9.80
C ARG A 221 17.28 34.91 -10.79
N THR A 222 18.59 34.80 -10.61
CA THR A 222 19.45 34.08 -11.56
C THR A 222 20.37 33.13 -10.83
N ILE A 223 20.66 31.99 -11.45
CA ILE A 223 21.78 31.13 -11.09
C ILE A 223 22.86 31.36 -12.13
N SER A 224 24.03 31.79 -11.67
CA SER A 224 25.22 31.90 -12.50
C SER A 224 26.24 30.84 -12.11
N PHE A 225 26.82 30.17 -13.09
CA PHE A 225 27.87 29.18 -12.86
C PHE A 225 28.78 29.02 -14.07
N THR A 226 30.03 28.64 -13.86
CA THR A 226 30.99 28.41 -14.95
C THR A 226 31.17 26.90 -15.18
N ALA A 227 30.95 26.42 -16.40
CA ALA A 227 31.14 25.02 -16.81
C ALA A 227 31.68 24.93 -18.24
N ASP A 228 31.99 23.75 -18.75
CA ASP A 228 32.21 23.54 -20.18
C ASP A 228 31.30 22.41 -20.64
N PHE A 229 30.17 22.77 -21.27
CA PHE A 229 29.23 21.81 -21.84
C PHE A 229 29.45 21.61 -23.35
N GLY A 230 30.69 21.77 -23.83
CA GLY A 230 31.04 21.50 -25.23
C GLY A 230 30.40 22.45 -26.24
N GLY A 231 30.09 23.69 -25.83
CA GLY A 231 29.51 24.71 -26.71
C GLY A 231 27.99 24.60 -26.94
N THR A 232 27.27 23.89 -26.07
CA THR A 232 25.80 23.78 -26.13
C THR A 232 25.14 25.16 -25.98
N ALA A 233 24.25 25.53 -26.91
CA ALA A 233 23.60 26.85 -26.96
C ALA A 233 22.32 26.98 -26.11
N LEU A 234 21.76 25.85 -25.68
CA LEU A 234 20.51 25.74 -24.93
C LEU A 234 20.69 24.73 -23.81
N LEU A 235 20.37 25.10 -22.57
CA LEU A 235 20.40 24.18 -21.44
C LEU A 235 18.99 23.96 -20.91
N ASP A 236 18.59 22.70 -20.84
CA ASP A 236 17.43 22.29 -20.06
C ASP A 236 17.78 22.36 -18.58
N VAL A 237 17.00 23.12 -17.85
CA VAL A 237 17.16 23.31 -16.42
C VAL A 237 16.14 22.41 -15.75
N LEU A 238 16.64 21.40 -15.03
CA LEU A 238 15.79 20.51 -14.25
C LEU A 238 15.95 20.82 -12.76
N ILE A 239 14.83 21.04 -12.07
CA ILE A 239 14.79 21.13 -10.60
C ILE A 239 14.10 19.88 -10.09
N ASN A 240 14.81 19.09 -9.28
CA ASN A 240 14.29 17.83 -8.72
C ASN A 240 13.71 16.88 -9.79
N GLY A 241 14.30 16.87 -10.99
CA GLY A 241 13.86 16.04 -12.12
C GLY A 241 12.75 16.64 -13.00
N PHE A 242 12.25 17.84 -12.69
CA PHE A 242 11.22 18.53 -13.49
C PHE A 242 11.85 19.55 -14.42
N LEU A 243 11.46 19.56 -15.69
CA LEU A 243 11.87 20.58 -16.65
C LEU A 243 11.28 21.93 -16.22
N TYR A 244 12.14 22.81 -15.74
CA TYR A 244 11.78 24.17 -15.36
C TYR A 244 11.76 25.09 -16.59
N GLY A 245 12.60 24.80 -17.58
CA GLY A 245 12.63 25.48 -18.87
C GLY A 245 13.93 25.22 -19.63
N THR A 246 13.95 25.63 -20.89
CA THR A 246 15.15 25.60 -21.73
C THR A 246 15.68 27.02 -21.88
N GLN A 247 16.84 27.32 -21.31
CA GLN A 247 17.41 28.67 -21.34
C GLN A 247 18.46 28.79 -22.44
N ALA A 248 18.38 29.89 -23.20
CA ALA A 248 19.43 30.29 -24.13
C ALA A 248 20.68 30.73 -23.37
N VAL A 249 21.80 30.07 -23.65
CA VAL A 249 23.08 30.36 -23.00
C VAL A 249 23.60 31.69 -23.54
N ASN A 250 23.81 32.67 -22.65
CA ASN A 250 24.34 33.97 -23.05
C ASN A 250 25.77 33.83 -23.60
N VAL A 251 26.01 34.49 -24.73
CA VAL A 251 27.08 34.16 -25.67
C VAL A 251 28.40 34.81 -25.25
N GLY A 252 29.42 34.01 -24.91
CA GLY A 252 30.79 34.54 -24.77
C GLY A 252 31.83 33.70 -24.04
N GLY A 253 31.47 32.61 -23.35
CA GLY A 253 32.43 31.80 -22.61
C GLY A 253 31.80 30.63 -21.87
N ASN A 254 32.56 30.08 -20.94
CA ASN A 254 32.17 28.98 -20.05
C ASN A 254 31.21 29.44 -18.93
N ASP A 255 30.75 30.69 -18.95
CA ASP A 255 29.87 31.28 -17.93
C ASP A 255 28.41 31.15 -18.36
N TYR A 256 27.62 30.44 -17.56
CA TYR A 256 26.20 30.16 -17.77
C TYR A 256 25.36 30.93 -16.76
N GLU A 257 24.27 31.53 -17.23
CA GLU A 257 23.28 32.21 -16.39
C GLU A 257 21.89 31.68 -16.73
N VAL A 258 21.14 31.26 -15.72
CA VAL A 258 19.75 30.81 -15.80
C VAL A 258 18.88 31.76 -15.01
N SER A 259 17.82 32.31 -15.62
CA SER A 259 16.85 33.15 -14.93
C SER A 259 15.62 32.35 -14.48
N PHE A 260 15.10 32.72 -13.30
CA PHE A 260 13.89 32.22 -12.65
C PHE A 260 12.79 33.30 -12.58
N GLY A 261 12.98 34.44 -13.25
CA GLY A 261 12.06 35.59 -13.17
C GLY A 261 12.09 36.33 -11.83
N ASN A 262 11.15 37.24 -11.62
CA ASN A 262 11.13 38.22 -10.52
C ASN A 262 10.01 37.99 -9.48
N THR A 263 9.18 36.96 -9.64
CA THR A 263 8.04 36.66 -8.78
C THR A 263 7.95 35.18 -8.45
N ASN A 264 7.39 34.84 -7.29
CA ASN A 264 6.96 33.48 -6.95
C ASN A 264 5.48 33.33 -7.29
N ASP A 265 5.19 33.15 -8.57
CA ASP A 265 3.82 32.93 -9.03
C ASP A 265 3.69 31.61 -9.78
N TYR A 266 2.43 31.30 -10.09
CA TYR A 266 2.03 30.09 -10.78
C TYR A 266 2.81 29.86 -12.10
N TYR A 267 3.26 30.92 -12.78
CA TYR A 267 4.00 30.85 -14.05
C TYR A 267 5.51 30.60 -13.87
N THR A 268 6.04 30.76 -12.66
CA THR A 268 7.48 30.80 -12.35
C THR A 268 7.92 29.76 -11.32
N LEU A 269 7.01 29.05 -10.66
CA LEU A 269 7.36 28.12 -9.56
C LEU A 269 6.99 26.66 -9.79
N LEU A 270 6.21 26.35 -10.81
CA LEU A 270 5.75 24.98 -11.01
C LEU A 270 6.71 24.25 -11.95
N GLY A 271 7.50 23.35 -11.36
CA GLY A 271 8.14 22.28 -12.11
C GLY A 271 7.04 21.39 -12.67
N TYR A 272 6.76 21.54 -13.97
CA TYR A 272 5.79 20.69 -14.65
C TYR A 272 6.49 19.42 -15.12
N SER A 273 5.77 18.29 -15.04
CA SER A 273 6.19 17.10 -15.78
C SER A 273 6.17 17.41 -17.27
N ASP A 274 7.00 16.72 -18.05
CA ASP A 274 6.83 16.70 -19.51
C ASP A 274 5.38 16.31 -19.87
N SER A 275 4.94 16.67 -21.07
CA SER A 275 3.59 16.33 -21.56
C SER A 275 3.28 14.84 -21.37
N LEU A 276 2.33 14.53 -20.49
CA LEU A 276 1.91 13.16 -20.15
C LEU A 276 0.85 12.64 -21.12
N MET A 277 1.01 12.83 -22.42
CA MET A 277 -0.01 12.48 -23.40
C MET A 277 0.14 11.04 -23.91
N SER A 278 -0.70 10.13 -23.39
CA SER A 278 -0.66 8.71 -23.75
C SER A 278 -0.95 8.48 -25.23
N ALA A 279 -0.28 7.49 -25.82
CA ALA A 279 -0.64 7.00 -27.15
C ALA A 279 -2.08 6.44 -27.23
N SER A 280 -2.69 6.13 -26.08
CA SER A 280 -4.06 5.62 -25.98
C SER A 280 -5.07 6.66 -25.52
N ILE A 281 -4.72 7.95 -25.54
CA ILE A 281 -5.65 9.04 -25.21
C ILE A 281 -6.85 9.04 -26.17
N TYR A 282 -8.04 9.24 -25.64
CA TYR A 282 -9.28 9.24 -26.43
C TYR A 282 -10.30 10.23 -25.88
N SER A 283 -11.37 10.45 -26.65
CA SER A 283 -12.52 11.22 -26.18
C SER A 283 -13.80 10.38 -26.23
N ASN A 284 -14.82 10.78 -25.49
CA ASN A 284 -16.16 10.20 -25.58
C ASN A 284 -16.91 10.58 -26.88
N ILE A 285 -16.29 11.38 -27.76
CA ILE A 285 -16.86 11.81 -29.03
C ILE A 285 -16.69 10.70 -30.06
N ASN A 286 -17.79 10.32 -30.71
CA ASN A 286 -17.74 9.40 -31.85
C ASN A 286 -17.33 10.15 -33.14
N PRO A 287 -16.13 9.89 -33.71
CA PRO A 287 -15.66 10.57 -34.92
C PRO A 287 -16.43 10.17 -36.20
N LEU A 288 -17.29 9.15 -36.14
CA LEU A 288 -18.00 8.61 -37.30
C LEU A 288 -19.19 9.47 -37.78
N SER A 289 -19.49 10.59 -37.11
CA SER A 289 -20.68 11.40 -37.41
C SER A 289 -20.48 12.47 -38.51
N LYS A 290 -19.29 12.59 -39.11
CA LYS A 290 -18.89 13.64 -40.09
C LYS A 290 -18.96 15.10 -39.60
N ILE A 291 -19.48 15.33 -38.39
CA ILE A 291 -19.64 16.66 -37.78
C ILE A 291 -18.78 16.83 -36.52
N SER A 292 -18.22 15.75 -36.01
CA SER A 292 -17.29 15.71 -34.88
C SER A 292 -16.09 14.85 -35.27
N TRP A 293 -14.90 15.21 -34.81
CA TRP A 293 -13.66 14.50 -35.15
C TRP A 293 -12.65 14.56 -34.01
N GLN A 294 -11.67 13.65 -34.05
CA GLN A 294 -10.53 13.63 -33.14
C GLN A 294 -9.23 13.64 -33.95
N ILE A 295 -8.20 14.29 -33.44
CA ILE A 295 -6.85 14.29 -33.98
C ILE A 295 -5.87 13.95 -32.87
N GLN A 296 -4.90 13.10 -33.18
CA GLN A 296 -3.84 12.71 -32.28
C GLN A 296 -2.52 12.89 -33.02
N ASP A 297 -1.61 13.64 -32.41
CA ASP A 297 -0.24 13.86 -32.87
C ASP A 297 0.73 13.52 -31.72
N SER A 298 2.04 13.60 -31.93
CA SER A 298 3.04 13.36 -30.87
C SER A 298 3.00 14.42 -29.77
N ASN A 299 2.48 15.62 -30.06
CA ASN A 299 2.58 16.78 -29.17
C ASN A 299 1.21 17.30 -28.68
N TYR A 300 0.10 16.88 -29.28
CA TYR A 300 -1.24 17.30 -28.84
C TYR A 300 -2.33 16.27 -29.17
N PHE A 301 -3.41 16.33 -28.39
CA PHE A 301 -4.66 15.61 -28.64
C PHE A 301 -5.79 16.62 -28.75
N GLY A 302 -6.52 16.58 -29.86
CA GLY A 302 -7.63 17.48 -30.13
C GLY A 302 -8.92 16.70 -30.36
N ALA A 303 -10.02 17.18 -29.76
CA ALA A 303 -11.34 16.63 -29.95
C ALA A 303 -12.31 17.77 -30.30
N VAL A 304 -13.00 17.66 -31.44
CA VAL A 304 -13.98 18.64 -31.90
C VAL A 304 -15.36 18.00 -31.91
N LYS A 305 -16.31 18.71 -31.31
CA LYS A 305 -17.69 18.29 -31.16
C LYS A 305 -18.61 19.29 -31.85
N HIS A 306 -19.56 18.81 -32.66
CA HIS A 306 -20.65 19.66 -33.12
C HIS A 306 -21.58 20.05 -31.97
N VAL A 307 -22.10 21.29 -31.97
CA VAL A 307 -23.04 21.81 -30.96
C VAL A 307 -24.30 20.97 -30.78
N LEU A 308 -24.67 20.17 -31.79
CA LEU A 308 -25.86 19.30 -31.79
C LEU A 308 -25.66 17.93 -31.14
N VAL A 309 -24.43 17.56 -30.76
CA VAL A 309 -24.19 16.32 -30.02
C VAL A 309 -24.55 16.59 -28.56
N GLU A 310 -25.54 15.88 -28.03
CA GLU A 310 -25.84 15.91 -26.60
C GLU A 310 -24.75 15.11 -25.86
N ASN A 311 -24.24 15.63 -24.72
CA ASN A 311 -23.14 15.16 -23.84
C ASN A 311 -21.89 16.06 -23.82
N ASP A 312 -21.31 16.29 -22.64
CA ASP A 312 -20.06 17.05 -22.47
C ASP A 312 -18.88 16.39 -23.21
N ILE A 313 -17.90 17.18 -23.67
CA ILE A 313 -16.65 16.62 -24.19
C ILE A 313 -15.86 16.08 -22.99
N THR A 314 -15.55 14.79 -23.02
CA THR A 314 -14.67 14.14 -22.04
C THR A 314 -13.44 13.62 -22.77
N ILE A 315 -12.26 14.02 -22.30
CA ILE A 315 -10.96 13.50 -22.75
C ILE A 315 -10.46 12.56 -21.66
N ILE A 316 -10.10 11.35 -22.04
CA ILE A 316 -9.61 10.29 -21.15
C ILE A 316 -8.21 9.94 -21.60
N ASN A 317 -7.23 10.13 -20.72
CA ASN A 317 -5.82 9.90 -20.98
C ASN A 317 -5.29 8.78 -20.09
N PRO A 318 -5.22 7.52 -20.57
CA PRO A 318 -4.74 6.40 -19.78
C PRO A 318 -3.22 6.52 -19.58
N LEU A 319 -2.78 6.85 -18.36
CA LEU A 319 -1.36 6.98 -18.03
C LEU A 319 -0.66 5.63 -17.84
N THR A 320 -1.43 4.56 -17.66
CA THR A 320 -0.93 3.19 -17.56
C THR A 320 -1.76 2.24 -18.42
N TYR A 321 -1.15 1.12 -18.83
CA TYR A 321 -1.82 0.03 -19.54
C TYR A 321 -1.34 -1.32 -19.03
N ASN A 322 -2.17 -2.36 -19.19
CA ASN A 322 -1.79 -3.72 -18.84
C ASN A 322 -0.81 -4.28 -19.88
N ALA A 323 0.28 -4.85 -19.42
CA ALA A 323 1.26 -5.56 -20.23
C ALA A 323 1.55 -6.94 -19.61
N THR A 324 1.92 -7.88 -20.48
CA THR A 324 2.35 -9.22 -20.07
C THR A 324 3.66 -9.55 -20.76
N VAL A 325 4.62 -10.05 -20.00
CA VAL A 325 5.88 -10.57 -20.51
C VAL A 325 6.05 -12.01 -20.06
N GLU A 326 6.51 -12.84 -20.98
CA GLU A 326 6.83 -14.24 -20.73
C GLU A 326 8.33 -14.41 -20.59
N MET A 327 8.74 -15.18 -19.59
CA MET A 327 10.11 -15.58 -19.38
C MET A 327 10.23 -17.10 -19.45
N ASP A 328 11.15 -17.57 -20.28
CA ASP A 328 11.57 -18.96 -20.27
C ASP A 328 12.34 -19.25 -18.97
N PHE A 329 11.83 -20.22 -18.22
CA PHE A 329 12.33 -20.66 -16.94
C PHE A 329 13.75 -21.20 -17.04
N ALA A 330 14.15 -21.77 -18.17
CA ALA A 330 15.53 -22.19 -18.43
C ALA A 330 16.52 -21.01 -18.39
N ASN A 331 16.03 -19.78 -18.56
CA ASN A 331 16.84 -18.58 -18.59
C ASN A 331 16.86 -17.81 -17.26
N LEU A 332 16.32 -18.39 -16.17
CA LEU A 332 16.19 -17.74 -14.86
C LEU A 332 17.43 -16.95 -14.40
N TYR A 333 18.63 -17.51 -14.65
CA TYR A 333 19.92 -16.90 -14.28
C TYR A 333 20.80 -16.49 -15.46
N ASN A 334 20.43 -16.86 -16.68
CA ASN A 334 21.30 -16.71 -17.86
C ASN A 334 20.93 -15.50 -18.71
N ARG A 335 19.68 -15.03 -18.61
CA ARG A 335 19.22 -13.80 -19.24
C ARG A 335 18.49 -12.99 -18.19
N GLY A 336 19.01 -11.81 -17.88
CA GLY A 336 18.25 -10.83 -17.11
C GLY A 336 16.94 -10.53 -17.84
N LEU A 337 15.83 -10.48 -17.10
CA LEU A 337 14.54 -10.07 -17.64
C LEU A 337 14.32 -8.60 -17.30
N ILE A 338 13.94 -7.82 -18.30
CA ILE A 338 13.53 -6.43 -18.13
C ILE A 338 12.09 -6.34 -18.60
N LEU A 339 11.21 -5.84 -17.74
CA LEU A 339 9.83 -5.51 -18.06
C LEU A 339 9.82 -4.15 -18.78
N PRO A 340 9.51 -4.08 -20.09
CA PRO A 340 9.55 -2.82 -20.81
C PRO A 340 8.54 -1.82 -20.25
N LYS A 341 8.96 -0.57 -20.09
CA LYS A 341 8.12 0.54 -19.62
C LYS A 341 7.43 0.24 -18.27
N PHE A 342 8.12 -0.52 -17.42
CA PHE A 342 7.60 -0.95 -16.14
C PHE A 342 7.15 0.24 -15.29
N ALA A 343 5.92 0.17 -14.80
CA ALA A 343 5.39 1.07 -13.79
C ALA A 343 5.12 0.31 -12.48
N ARG A 344 4.43 -0.84 -12.55
CA ARG A 344 4.10 -1.63 -11.36
C ARG A 344 3.81 -3.08 -11.68
N ILE A 345 4.27 -4.02 -10.85
CA ILE A 345 3.91 -5.43 -11.00
C ILE A 345 2.45 -5.66 -10.57
N LYS A 346 1.70 -6.44 -11.35
CA LYS A 346 0.34 -6.90 -10.99
C LYS A 346 0.40 -8.29 -10.40
N GLU A 347 1.06 -9.21 -11.10
CA GLU A 347 1.21 -10.59 -10.67
C GLU A 347 2.34 -11.28 -11.42
N VAL A 348 3.03 -12.19 -10.73
CA VAL A 348 3.97 -13.14 -11.37
C VAL A 348 3.48 -14.54 -11.08
N TYR A 349 3.39 -15.38 -12.11
CA TYR A 349 2.82 -16.72 -11.95
C TYR A 349 3.34 -17.70 -13.00
N TYR A 350 3.12 -18.97 -12.76
CA TYR A 350 3.28 -20.03 -13.74
C TYR A 350 2.11 -21.02 -13.64
N TYR A 351 1.94 -21.84 -14.66
CA TYR A 351 0.98 -22.96 -14.62
C TYR A 351 1.71 -24.23 -14.22
N ASN A 352 1.13 -25.04 -13.33
CA ASN A 352 1.73 -26.32 -12.98
C ASN A 352 1.48 -27.37 -14.07
N THR A 353 2.51 -28.15 -14.45
CA THR A 353 2.42 -29.16 -15.51
C THR A 353 1.38 -30.25 -15.22
N THR A 354 1.17 -30.59 -13.95
CA THR A 354 0.37 -31.77 -13.54
C THR A 354 -1.12 -31.45 -13.43
N ASN A 355 -1.48 -30.32 -12.82
CA ASN A 355 -2.88 -29.96 -12.54
C ASN A 355 -3.36 -28.75 -13.33
N LEU A 356 -2.50 -28.10 -14.11
CA LEU A 356 -2.78 -26.89 -14.90
C LEU A 356 -3.28 -25.70 -14.07
N ASN A 357 -3.12 -25.73 -12.75
CA ASN A 357 -3.51 -24.62 -11.90
C ASN A 357 -2.49 -23.48 -12.00
N LYS A 358 -3.01 -22.26 -12.03
CA LYS A 358 -2.22 -21.05 -11.90
C LYS A 358 -1.63 -21.00 -10.48
N THR A 359 -0.31 -20.88 -10.39
CA THR A 359 0.40 -20.74 -9.13
C THR A 359 1.11 -19.38 -9.13
N SER A 360 0.61 -18.46 -8.31
CA SER A 360 1.24 -17.15 -8.13
C SER A 360 2.54 -17.28 -7.35
N ILE A 361 3.57 -16.56 -7.78
CA ILE A 361 4.84 -16.44 -7.08
C ILE A 361 4.69 -15.29 -6.08
N PRO A 362 4.82 -15.55 -4.77
CA PRO A 362 4.62 -14.51 -3.75
C PRO A 362 5.81 -13.55 -3.68
N PHE A 363 5.61 -12.44 -2.98
CA PHE A 363 6.63 -11.45 -2.63
C PHE A 363 7.87 -12.10 -1.98
N GLY A 364 9.07 -11.58 -2.27
CA GLY A 364 10.35 -12.20 -1.89
C GLY A 364 10.75 -13.39 -2.78
N GLY A 365 9.83 -13.88 -3.62
CA GLY A 365 10.16 -14.85 -4.67
C GLY A 365 10.89 -14.23 -5.86
N TYR A 366 10.75 -12.92 -6.06
CA TYR A 366 11.38 -12.11 -7.10
C TYR A 366 11.45 -10.65 -6.63
N VAL A 367 12.34 -9.86 -7.22
CA VAL A 367 12.47 -8.42 -7.00
C VAL A 367 12.43 -7.72 -8.35
N VAL A 368 11.66 -6.65 -8.48
CA VAL A 368 11.65 -5.80 -9.68
C VAL A 368 12.08 -4.40 -9.27
N ASN A 369 13.12 -3.87 -9.90
CA ASN A 369 13.56 -2.50 -9.63
C ASN A 369 12.74 -1.47 -10.45
N ASN A 370 13.01 -0.18 -10.23
CA ASN A 370 12.30 0.93 -10.88
C ASN A 370 12.48 0.96 -12.41
N THR A 371 13.48 0.27 -12.95
CA THR A 371 13.71 0.15 -14.40
C THR A 371 13.11 -1.13 -14.99
N GLY A 372 12.36 -1.90 -14.20
CA GLY A 372 11.70 -3.13 -14.63
C GLY A 372 12.62 -4.35 -14.67
N HIS A 373 13.87 -4.25 -14.20
CA HIS A 373 14.74 -5.42 -14.11
C HIS A 373 14.26 -6.36 -13.02
N VAL A 374 14.05 -7.61 -13.41
CA VAL A 374 13.67 -8.69 -12.51
C VAL A 374 14.91 -9.43 -12.04
N SER A 375 15.04 -9.60 -10.74
CA SER A 375 16.03 -10.44 -10.10
C SER A 375 15.36 -11.49 -9.21
N TRP A 376 16.06 -12.60 -8.99
CA TRP A 376 15.54 -13.78 -8.31
C TRP A 376 16.39 -14.07 -7.08
N PRO A 377 15.87 -13.85 -5.85
CA PRO A 377 16.57 -14.20 -4.63
C PRO A 377 16.90 -15.69 -4.57
N SER A 378 18.06 -16.06 -4.03
CA SER A 378 18.51 -17.46 -3.93
C SER A 378 17.62 -18.33 -3.06
N GLU A 379 17.01 -17.72 -2.06
CA GLU A 379 16.10 -18.30 -1.08
C GLU A 379 14.66 -18.43 -1.60
N SER A 380 14.38 -17.92 -2.80
CA SER A 380 13.06 -18.00 -3.41
C SER A 380 12.64 -19.45 -3.71
N LYS A 381 11.34 -19.74 -3.56
CA LYS A 381 10.77 -21.05 -3.90
C LYS A 381 11.01 -21.43 -5.38
N ILE A 382 11.11 -20.42 -6.24
CA ILE A 382 11.34 -20.61 -7.67
C ILE A 382 12.79 -21.04 -7.97
N HIS A 383 13.78 -20.64 -7.15
CA HIS A 383 15.14 -21.18 -7.20
C HIS A 383 15.16 -22.69 -6.86
N TYR A 384 14.41 -23.10 -5.84
CA TYR A 384 14.26 -24.52 -5.50
C TYR A 384 13.64 -25.32 -6.66
N TYR A 385 12.60 -24.79 -7.31
CA TYR A 385 11.99 -25.43 -8.47
C TYR A 385 12.93 -25.49 -9.68
N TYR A 386 13.69 -24.43 -9.93
CA TYR A 386 14.67 -24.41 -11.02
C TYR A 386 15.72 -25.51 -10.83
N THR A 387 16.17 -25.72 -9.58
CA THR A 387 17.23 -26.67 -9.24
C THR A 387 16.73 -28.10 -9.10
N ASN A 388 15.52 -28.32 -8.58
CA ASN A 388 15.06 -29.64 -8.13
C ASN A 388 13.77 -30.13 -8.80
N ARG A 389 12.98 -29.24 -9.41
CA ARG A 389 11.63 -29.56 -9.93
C ARG A 389 11.32 -28.78 -11.21
N PHE A 390 12.26 -28.76 -12.15
CA PHE A 390 12.13 -27.98 -13.38
C PHE A 390 10.84 -28.32 -14.15
N ASP A 391 10.47 -29.60 -14.17
CA ASP A 391 9.30 -30.12 -14.89
C ASP A 391 7.95 -29.76 -14.25
N GLU A 392 7.91 -29.20 -13.04
CA GLU A 392 6.65 -28.72 -12.43
C GLU A 392 6.12 -27.44 -13.11
N VAL A 393 6.98 -26.67 -13.78
CA VAL A 393 6.60 -25.45 -14.49
C VAL A 393 6.17 -25.81 -15.91
N LYS A 394 4.88 -25.66 -16.19
CA LYS A 394 4.29 -26.01 -17.49
C LYS A 394 4.96 -25.18 -18.59
N ASP A 395 5.39 -25.88 -19.63
CA ASP A 395 6.09 -25.34 -20.80
C ASP A 395 7.38 -24.56 -20.45
N GLY A 396 7.83 -24.61 -19.19
CA GLY A 396 8.92 -23.79 -18.69
C GLY A 396 8.65 -22.30 -18.79
N ILE A 397 7.41 -21.82 -18.65
CA ILE A 397 7.09 -20.39 -18.80
C ILE A 397 6.66 -19.76 -17.46
N ILE A 398 7.27 -18.62 -17.14
CA ILE A 398 6.83 -17.70 -16.10
C ILE A 398 6.21 -16.47 -16.75
N TYR A 399 5.03 -16.09 -16.29
CA TYR A 399 4.28 -14.93 -16.75
C TYR A 399 4.44 -13.77 -15.77
N PHE A 400 4.66 -12.58 -16.33
CA PHE A 400 4.69 -11.31 -15.61
C PHE A 400 3.57 -10.44 -16.14
N ASP A 401 2.49 -10.32 -15.36
CA ASP A 401 1.47 -9.32 -15.61
C ASP A 401 1.84 -8.06 -14.84
N TYR A 402 1.85 -6.91 -15.52
CA TYR A 402 2.26 -5.64 -14.93
C TYR A 402 1.59 -4.45 -15.61
N TYR A 403 1.55 -3.33 -14.90
CA TYR A 403 1.20 -2.04 -15.45
C TYR A 403 2.45 -1.43 -16.08
N ALA A 404 2.33 -1.07 -17.35
CA ALA A 404 3.33 -0.33 -18.10
C ALA A 404 2.88 1.12 -18.29
N SER A 405 3.85 2.04 -18.40
CA SER A 405 3.60 3.46 -18.68
C SER A 405 4.71 4.01 -19.57
N ASP A 406 4.31 4.75 -20.62
CA ASP A 406 5.25 5.56 -21.39
C ASP A 406 5.86 6.69 -20.55
N PHE A 407 5.27 6.97 -19.38
CA PHE A 407 5.63 8.04 -18.47
C PHE A 407 6.17 7.52 -17.12
N SER A 408 6.63 6.27 -17.04
CA SER A 408 6.99 5.66 -15.75
C SER A 408 8.07 6.44 -14.99
N SER A 409 9.00 7.08 -15.69
CA SER A 409 10.00 7.98 -15.11
C SER A 409 9.39 9.25 -14.52
N GLN A 410 8.39 9.85 -15.19
CA GLN A 410 7.71 11.06 -14.71
C GLN A 410 6.74 10.73 -13.56
N LEU A 411 6.07 9.58 -13.58
CA LEU A 411 5.19 9.13 -12.50
C LEU A 411 5.92 8.84 -11.18
N GLY A 412 7.23 8.52 -11.24
CA GLY A 412 8.07 8.30 -10.07
C GLY A 412 8.59 9.58 -9.40
N LEU A 413 8.28 10.76 -9.94
CA LEU A 413 8.75 12.04 -9.41
C LEU A 413 7.89 12.48 -8.21
N SER A 414 8.45 12.39 -7.01
CA SER A 414 7.75 12.59 -5.72
C SER A 414 7.40 14.04 -5.36
N ASN A 415 7.71 15.01 -6.23
CA ASN A 415 7.54 16.44 -5.99
C ASN A 415 6.78 17.16 -7.12
N ALA A 416 5.92 16.44 -7.84
CA ALA A 416 4.98 17.04 -8.80
C ALA A 416 3.85 17.73 -8.03
N ASP A 417 3.75 19.07 -8.14
CA ASP A 417 2.68 19.85 -7.49
C ASP A 417 1.39 19.95 -8.33
N GLY A 418 1.39 19.47 -9.57
CA GLY A 418 0.22 19.50 -10.46
C GLY A 418 0.49 19.07 -11.90
N PHE A 419 -0.54 19.17 -12.74
CA PHE A 419 -0.53 18.90 -14.18
C PHE A 419 -0.77 20.18 -14.98
N LYS A 420 -0.13 20.29 -16.15
CA LYS A 420 -0.42 21.30 -17.17
C LYS A 420 -1.11 20.63 -18.36
N ILE A 421 -2.17 21.25 -18.86
CA ILE A 421 -2.90 20.83 -20.06
C ILE A 421 -3.08 22.06 -20.94
N ASP A 422 -2.54 22.02 -22.15
CA ASP A 422 -2.77 23.09 -23.12
C ASP A 422 -4.14 22.91 -23.79
N PHE A 423 -5.05 23.84 -23.54
CA PHE A 423 -6.34 23.93 -24.20
C PHE A 423 -6.22 24.69 -25.52
N ILE A 424 -6.57 24.05 -26.64
CA ILE A 424 -6.44 24.62 -27.97
C ILE A 424 -7.81 24.99 -28.53
N MET A 425 -7.96 26.25 -28.95
CA MET A 425 -9.20 26.79 -29.51
C MET A 425 -8.91 27.63 -30.76
N PRO A 426 -9.64 27.48 -31.88
CA PRO A 426 -9.43 28.32 -33.05
C PRO A 426 -9.59 29.80 -32.72
N SER A 427 -8.63 30.64 -33.15
CA SER A 427 -8.59 32.05 -32.73
C SER A 427 -9.74 32.90 -33.30
N VAL A 428 -10.44 32.36 -34.30
CA VAL A 428 -11.67 32.94 -34.88
C VAL A 428 -12.84 32.97 -33.89
N TYR A 429 -12.82 32.15 -32.83
CA TYR A 429 -13.87 32.09 -31.81
C TYR A 429 -13.66 33.08 -30.65
N TRP A 430 -12.96 34.19 -30.90
CA TRP A 430 -12.67 35.23 -29.89
C TRP A 430 -13.91 35.84 -29.20
N ASP A 431 -15.10 35.69 -29.78
CA ASP A 431 -16.39 36.09 -29.19
C ASP A 431 -17.04 34.99 -28.31
N HIS A 432 -16.49 33.78 -28.31
CA HIS A 432 -17.00 32.59 -27.63
C HIS A 432 -15.94 31.98 -26.71
N THR A 433 -15.49 32.78 -25.73
CA THR A 433 -14.36 32.44 -24.85
C THR A 433 -14.76 31.78 -23.54
N THR A 434 -16.04 31.50 -23.31
CA THR A 434 -16.51 30.91 -22.05
C THR A 434 -16.84 29.44 -22.25
N ILE A 435 -16.31 28.58 -21.39
CA ILE A 435 -16.64 27.15 -21.33
C ILE A 435 -17.45 26.92 -20.07
N GLU A 436 -18.74 26.59 -20.23
CA GLU A 436 -19.66 26.33 -19.12
C GLU A 436 -19.16 25.20 -18.22
N LYS A 437 -18.65 24.12 -18.81
CA LYS A 437 -18.10 22.98 -18.08
C LYS A 437 -17.04 22.23 -18.88
N LEU A 438 -15.86 22.04 -18.28
CA LEU A 438 -14.80 21.17 -18.78
C LEU A 438 -14.39 20.18 -17.69
N ILE A 439 -14.42 18.89 -17.99
CA ILE A 439 -14.04 17.83 -17.07
C ILE A 439 -12.75 17.19 -17.58
N ILE A 440 -11.73 17.16 -16.73
CA ILE A 440 -10.46 16.47 -16.98
C ILE A 440 -10.33 15.38 -15.92
N SER A 441 -10.13 14.14 -16.35
CA SER A 441 -10.05 12.98 -15.46
C SER A 441 -8.79 12.17 -15.73
N PHE A 442 -8.07 11.85 -14.66
CA PHE A 442 -6.89 11.01 -14.66
C PHE A 442 -7.22 9.71 -13.92
N ASN A 443 -6.76 8.57 -14.42
CA ASN A 443 -6.96 7.29 -13.73
C ASN A 443 -5.63 6.76 -13.20
N ASP A 444 -5.60 6.32 -11.95
CA ASP A 444 -4.45 5.57 -11.42
C ASP A 444 -4.49 4.08 -11.80
N PHE A 445 -3.46 3.36 -11.37
CA PHE A 445 -3.30 1.92 -11.58
C PHE A 445 -4.34 1.05 -10.83
N LEU A 446 -5.04 1.60 -9.82
CA LEU A 446 -6.14 0.93 -9.12
C LEU A 446 -7.50 1.17 -9.79
N GLY A 447 -7.54 2.02 -10.82
CA GLY A 447 -8.78 2.45 -11.47
C GLY A 447 -9.51 3.56 -10.72
N ASN A 448 -8.86 4.22 -9.76
CA ASN A 448 -9.40 5.42 -9.13
C ASN A 448 -9.33 6.58 -10.13
N ALA A 449 -10.42 7.32 -10.25
CA ALA A 449 -10.53 8.48 -11.13
C ALA A 449 -10.36 9.78 -10.34
N PHE A 450 -9.30 10.52 -10.65
CA PHE A 450 -8.98 11.83 -10.12
C PHE A 450 -9.48 12.89 -11.10
N THR A 451 -10.51 13.65 -10.73
CA THR A 451 -11.25 14.48 -11.68
C THR A 451 -11.25 15.94 -11.28
N LYS A 452 -10.76 16.80 -12.18
CA LYS A 452 -10.91 18.26 -12.10
C LYS A 452 -12.06 18.71 -12.99
N THR A 453 -13.01 19.43 -12.41
CA THR A 453 -14.07 20.12 -13.17
C THR A 453 -13.81 21.62 -13.15
N PHE A 454 -13.71 22.22 -14.32
CA PHE A 454 -13.73 23.66 -14.52
C PHE A 454 -15.16 24.06 -14.86
N TRP A 455 -15.70 25.01 -14.09
CA TRP A 455 -17.01 25.62 -14.31
C TRP A 455 -16.82 27.05 -14.78
N ASP A 456 -17.61 27.47 -15.76
CA ASP A 456 -17.64 28.84 -16.27
C ASP A 456 -16.23 29.40 -16.57
N LEU A 457 -15.38 28.58 -17.19
CA LEU A 457 -14.01 28.94 -17.49
C LEU A 457 -13.99 30.07 -18.53
N ASP A 458 -13.62 31.28 -18.10
CA ASP A 458 -13.52 32.46 -18.95
C ASP A 458 -12.12 32.61 -19.53
N LEU A 459 -12.00 32.39 -20.83
CA LEU A 459 -10.75 32.46 -21.57
C LEU A 459 -10.50 33.86 -22.16
N ARG A 460 -11.37 34.85 -21.93
CA ARG A 460 -11.30 36.15 -22.60
C ARG A 460 -9.98 36.88 -22.37
N GLU A 461 -9.38 36.70 -21.19
CA GLU A 461 -8.09 37.30 -20.85
C GLU A 461 -6.97 36.93 -21.82
N TYR A 462 -6.99 35.71 -22.38
CA TYR A 462 -5.99 35.24 -23.34
C TYR A 462 -6.17 35.85 -24.75
N PHE A 463 -7.34 36.43 -25.03
CA PHE A 463 -7.66 37.03 -26.33
C PHE A 463 -7.44 38.54 -26.37
N MET A 464 -7.06 39.17 -25.25
CA MET A 464 -6.77 40.61 -25.21
C MET A 464 -5.57 40.95 -26.07
N ASP A 465 -5.67 42.01 -26.88
CA ASP A 465 -4.63 42.40 -27.85
C ASP A 465 -3.22 42.52 -27.26
N SER A 466 -3.11 42.91 -25.98
CA SER A 466 -1.83 43.06 -25.27
C SER A 466 -1.10 41.75 -24.97
N VAL A 467 -1.81 40.62 -24.96
CA VAL A 467 -1.25 39.30 -24.58
C VAL A 467 -1.53 38.20 -25.60
N LYS A 468 -2.45 38.42 -26.54
CA LYS A 468 -2.89 37.43 -27.53
C LYS A 468 -1.74 36.79 -28.29
N SER A 469 -0.73 37.56 -28.69
CA SER A 469 0.44 37.06 -29.41
C SER A 469 1.25 36.02 -28.65
N ASN A 470 1.13 35.96 -27.32
CA ASN A 470 1.85 35.00 -26.49
C ASN A 470 1.20 33.61 -26.54
N TYR A 471 -0.09 33.55 -26.91
CA TYR A 471 -0.90 32.34 -26.90
C TYR A 471 -1.37 31.93 -28.31
N GLU A 472 -1.39 32.85 -29.28
CA GLU A 472 -1.77 32.55 -30.67
C GLU A 472 -0.64 31.80 -31.40
N GLN A 473 -0.94 30.61 -31.91
CA GLN A 473 -0.04 29.79 -32.72
C GLN A 473 -0.71 29.41 -34.05
N ASP A 474 0.10 29.09 -35.05
CA ASP A 474 -0.38 28.52 -36.32
C ASP A 474 -0.07 27.02 -36.33
N ILE A 475 -1.11 26.19 -36.24
CA ILE A 475 -0.96 24.73 -36.22
C ILE A 475 -1.36 24.18 -37.58
N PHE A 476 -0.44 23.43 -38.20
CA PHE A 476 -0.66 22.81 -39.51
C PHE A 476 -1.94 21.95 -39.51
N GLY A 477 -2.85 22.22 -40.44
CA GLY A 477 -4.14 21.52 -40.57
C GLY A 477 -5.28 22.09 -39.72
N ILE A 478 -5.01 22.95 -38.74
CA ILE A 478 -6.02 23.59 -37.87
C ILE A 478 -6.07 25.10 -38.10
N GLY A 479 -4.96 25.71 -38.51
CA GLY A 479 -4.81 27.14 -38.75
C GLY A 479 -4.45 27.91 -37.48
N LYS A 480 -4.81 29.20 -37.43
CA LYS A 480 -4.57 30.04 -36.25
C LYS A 480 -5.43 29.61 -35.07
N VAL A 481 -4.77 29.27 -33.98
CA VAL A 481 -5.37 28.81 -32.74
C VAL A 481 -4.81 29.58 -31.55
N MET A 482 -5.55 29.60 -30.46
CA MET A 482 -5.08 29.99 -29.13
C MET A 482 -4.70 28.72 -28.37
N VAL A 483 -3.48 28.66 -27.86
CA VAL A 483 -2.97 27.61 -27.00
C VAL A 483 -2.93 28.16 -25.58
N ILE A 484 -3.92 27.79 -24.77
CA ILE A 484 -4.15 28.34 -23.43
C ILE A 484 -3.77 27.30 -22.39
N PRO A 485 -2.78 27.57 -21.52
CA PRO A 485 -2.38 26.60 -20.53
C PRO A 485 -3.41 26.54 -19.38
N LEU A 486 -3.96 25.35 -19.17
CA LEU A 486 -4.77 25.00 -18.01
C LEU A 486 -3.95 24.19 -17.03
N TYR A 487 -4.30 24.35 -15.78
CA TYR A 487 -3.36 24.18 -14.71
C TYR A 487 -4.08 23.54 -13.54
N ILE A 488 -3.67 22.32 -13.19
CA ILE A 488 -4.41 21.46 -12.26
C ILE A 488 -3.48 21.07 -11.11
N PRO A 489 -3.59 21.74 -9.95
CA PRO A 489 -2.84 21.36 -8.76
C PRO A 489 -3.22 19.95 -8.29
N MET A 490 -2.26 19.13 -7.88
CA MET A 490 -2.55 17.78 -7.37
C MET A 490 -3.45 17.83 -6.12
N LYS A 491 -3.33 18.86 -5.28
CA LYS A 491 -4.22 19.09 -4.11
C LYS A 491 -5.71 19.22 -4.49
N GLU A 492 -6.02 19.58 -5.73
CA GLU A 492 -7.39 19.76 -6.22
C GLU A 492 -7.95 18.48 -6.86
N LEU A 493 -7.13 17.44 -6.94
CA LEU A 493 -7.47 16.12 -7.45
C LEU A 493 -7.68 15.08 -6.33
N LEU A 494 -7.21 15.37 -5.11
CA LEU A 494 -7.30 14.51 -3.91
C LEU A 494 -8.64 14.60 -3.19
#